data_AF-A0A3D4Q4B7-F1
#
_entry.id   AF-A0A3D4Q4B7-F1
#
_cell.length_a   1.000
_cell.length_b   1.000
_cell.length_c   1.000
_cell.angle_alpha   90.00
_cell.angle_beta   90.00
_cell.angle_gamma   90.00
#
_symmetry.space_group_name_H-M   'P 1'
#
loop_
_entity.id
_entity.type
_entity.pdbx_description
1 polymer ?
#
loop_
_entity_poly.entity_id
_entity_poly.type
_entity_poly.pdbx_seq_one_letter_code
_entity_poly.pdbx_strand_id
1 'polypeptide(L)'
;MQINRVPRSGIKSIQRSVSYLNLVDTLDVAVSAVDMSKAELKFLGLRTNSANYGATVELVDSTTVRIKRAVASNWTYVSWELVENE
;
A
#
# COMPACT_ATOMS: atom_id res chain seq x y z
N MET A 1 34.03 16.79 -20.58
CA MET A 1 32.56 16.79 -20.44
C MET A 1 32.22 15.86 -19.29
N GLN A 2 31.95 16.44 -18.12
CA GLN A 2 31.72 15.67 -16.89
C GLN A 2 30.22 15.33 -16.83
N ILE A 3 29.90 14.05 -16.94
CA ILE A 3 28.52 13.57 -16.79
C ILE A 3 28.22 13.59 -15.30
N ASN A 4 27.49 14.61 -14.83
CA ASN A 4 26.90 14.62 -13.50
C ASN A 4 25.86 13.50 -13.45
N ARG A 5 26.29 12.30 -13.03
CA ARG A 5 25.37 11.25 -12.61
C ARG A 5 24.70 11.75 -11.33
N VAL A 6 23.47 12.23 -11.46
CA VAL A 6 22.55 12.30 -10.31
C VAL A 6 22.54 10.90 -9.71
N PRO A 7 22.86 10.69 -8.43
CA PRO A 7 22.70 9.38 -7.82
C PRO A 7 21.22 9.05 -7.98
N ARG A 8 20.90 7.96 -8.69
CA ARG A 8 19.60 7.33 -8.49
C ARG A 8 19.59 6.97 -7.02
N SER A 9 18.82 7.69 -6.21
CA SER A 9 18.30 7.14 -4.97
C SER A 9 17.62 5.84 -5.38
N GLY A 10 18.30 4.71 -5.17
CA GLY A 10 17.90 3.43 -5.73
C GLY A 10 16.59 2.97 -5.10
N ILE A 11 15.72 2.36 -5.90
CA ILE A 11 14.58 1.63 -5.36
C ILE A 11 15.09 0.23 -5.05
N LYS A 12 15.07 -0.14 -3.77
CA LYS A 12 15.44 -1.47 -3.30
C LYS A 12 14.34 -2.49 -3.60
N SER A 13 13.08 -2.14 -3.36
CA SER A 13 11.95 -3.03 -3.63
C SER A 13 10.65 -2.28 -3.94
N ILE A 14 9.76 -2.94 -4.69
CA ILE A 14 8.37 -2.51 -4.92
C ILE A 14 7.46 -3.71 -4.72
N GLN A 15 6.44 -3.55 -3.88
CA GLN A 15 5.40 -4.55 -3.64
C GLN A 15 4.04 -3.92 -3.91
N ARG A 16 3.16 -4.61 -4.64
CA ARG A 16 1.84 -4.11 -5.02
C ARG A 16 0.79 -5.16 -4.77
N SER A 17 -0.42 -4.73 -4.42
CA SER A 17 -1.55 -5.64 -4.33
C SER A 17 -2.88 -4.93 -4.60
N VAL A 18 -3.87 -5.75 -4.96
CA VAL A 18 -5.28 -5.38 -4.96
C VAL A 18 -5.96 -6.32 -3.99
N SER A 19 -6.43 -5.78 -2.87
CA SER A 19 -7.03 -6.57 -1.80
C SER A 19 -8.55 -6.44 -1.83
N TYR A 20 -9.22 -7.58 -1.69
CA TYR A 20 -10.68 -7.66 -1.62
C TYR A 20 -11.16 -7.68 -0.17
N LEU A 21 -12.08 -6.79 0.15
CA LEU A 21 -12.76 -6.74 1.44
C LEU A 21 -14.27 -6.92 1.21
N ASN A 22 -14.84 -7.97 1.81
CA ASN A 22 -16.28 -8.25 1.85
C ASN A 22 -16.65 -8.64 3.28
N LEU A 23 -17.62 -7.95 3.88
CA LEU A 23 -18.03 -8.09 5.29
C LEU A 23 -16.92 -7.89 6.35
N VAL A 24 -15.65 -7.88 5.97
CA VAL A 24 -14.47 -7.64 6.82
C VAL A 24 -14.08 -6.17 6.79
N ASP A 25 -13.95 -5.55 7.96
CA ASP A 25 -13.62 -4.13 8.10
C ASP A 25 -12.12 -3.85 8.11
N THR A 26 -11.30 -4.85 8.39
CA THR A 26 -9.84 -4.75 8.47
C THR A 26 -9.19 -6.00 7.91
N LEU A 27 -8.23 -5.85 7.01
CA LEU A 27 -7.45 -6.91 6.40
C LEU A 27 -5.96 -6.63 6.56
N ASP A 28 -5.23 -7.60 7.11
CA ASP A 28 -3.78 -7.57 7.18
C ASP A 28 -3.20 -8.38 6.02
N VAL A 29 -2.28 -7.76 5.29
CA VAL A 29 -1.61 -8.33 4.13
C VAL A 29 -0.13 -8.45 4.44
N ALA A 30 0.38 -9.68 4.43
CA ALA A 30 1.80 -9.93 4.59
C ALA A 30 2.58 -9.41 3.39
N VAL A 31 3.71 -8.75 3.66
CA VAL A 31 4.67 -8.25 2.68
C VAL A 31 6.07 -8.73 3.06
N SER A 32 6.97 -8.75 2.08
CA SER A 32 8.39 -8.93 2.36
C SER A 32 8.88 -7.81 3.27
N ALA A 33 9.78 -8.15 4.20
CA ALA A 33 10.33 -7.20 5.17
C ALA A 33 10.97 -5.98 4.48
N VAL A 34 10.60 -4.78 4.92
CA VAL A 34 11.16 -3.49 4.46
C VAL A 34 11.75 -2.69 5.62
N ASP A 35 12.75 -1.86 5.33
CA ASP A 35 13.21 -0.79 6.23
C ASP A 35 12.16 0.32 6.30
N MET A 36 11.47 0.40 7.44
CA MET A 36 10.40 1.39 7.65
C MET A 36 10.86 2.84 7.55
N SER A 37 12.15 3.13 7.75
CA SER A 37 12.69 4.49 7.61
C SER A 37 12.88 4.91 6.14
N LYS A 38 12.83 3.94 5.22
CA LYS A 38 13.02 4.12 3.77
C LYS A 38 11.80 3.71 2.95
N ALA A 39 10.74 3.27 3.64
CA ALA A 39 9.53 2.77 3.02
C ALA A 39 8.53 3.90 2.75
N GLU A 40 7.91 3.87 1.57
CA GLU A 40 6.81 4.73 1.17
C GLU A 40 5.62 3.86 0.76
N LEU A 41 4.48 4.04 1.44
CA LEU A 41 3.23 3.35 1.14
C LEU A 41 2.28 4.31 0.41
N LYS A 42 1.82 3.90 -0.77
CA LYS A 42 0.92 4.65 -1.63
C LYS A 42 -0.41 3.93 -1.76
N PHE A 43 -1.48 4.66 -1.48
CA PHE A 43 -2.82 4.26 -1.88
C PHE A 43 -3.02 4.60 -3.36
N LEU A 44 -3.32 3.59 -4.17
CA LEU A 44 -3.49 3.75 -5.62
C LEU A 44 -4.95 3.91 -6.03
N GLY A 45 -5.89 3.38 -5.24
CA GLY A 45 -7.30 3.54 -5.52
C GLY A 45 -8.21 2.57 -4.79
N LEU A 46 -9.50 2.84 -4.93
CA LEU A 46 -10.60 2.10 -4.34
C LEU A 46 -11.68 1.87 -5.39
N ARG A 47 -12.18 0.64 -5.49
CA ARG A 47 -13.32 0.29 -6.33
C ARG A 47 -14.37 -0.42 -5.49
N THR A 48 -15.58 0.13 -5.45
CA THR A 48 -16.70 -0.43 -4.67
C THR A 48 -18.04 -0.13 -5.36
N ASN A 49 -19.12 -0.76 -4.90
CA ASN A 49 -20.50 -0.48 -5.29
C ASN A 49 -21.27 0.41 -4.31
N SER A 50 -20.67 0.79 -3.17
CA SER A 50 -21.27 1.79 -2.27
C SER A 50 -21.14 3.19 -2.86
N ALA A 51 -21.92 4.17 -2.39
CA ALA A 51 -21.76 5.60 -2.68
C ALA A 51 -20.98 6.35 -1.57
N ASN A 52 -20.95 5.81 -0.36
CA ASN A 52 -20.23 6.33 0.79
C ASN A 52 -19.12 5.36 1.16
N TYR A 53 -17.88 5.71 0.82
CA TYR A 53 -16.77 4.79 0.95
C TYR A 53 -15.45 5.51 1.24
N GLY A 54 -14.68 4.88 2.10
CA GLY A 54 -13.31 5.26 2.42
C GLY A 54 -12.55 4.01 2.82
N ALA A 55 -11.29 3.94 2.41
CA ALA A 55 -10.35 2.96 2.90
C ALA A 55 -9.06 3.66 3.30
N THR A 56 -8.41 3.11 4.31
CA THR A 56 -7.07 3.51 4.72
C THR A 56 -6.15 2.33 4.49
N VAL A 57 -4.93 2.62 4.10
CA VAL A 57 -3.86 1.65 3.95
C VAL A 57 -2.72 2.16 4.81
N GLU A 58 -2.27 1.33 5.75
CA GLU A 58 -1.22 1.67 6.70
C GLU A 58 -0.15 0.57 6.70
N LEU A 59 1.12 0.94 6.81
CA LEU A 59 2.20 0.01 7.09
C LEU A 59 2.31 -0.09 8.61
N VAL A 60 1.80 -1.17 9.21
CA VAL A 60 1.76 -1.33 10.68
C VAL A 60 3.11 -1.77 11.25
N ASP A 61 3.85 -2.57 10.49
CA ASP A 61 5.20 -3.03 10.80
C ASP A 61 5.96 -3.31 9.50
N SER A 62 7.23 -3.73 9.60
CA SER A 62 8.09 -3.99 8.44
C SER A 62 7.58 -5.06 7.48
N THR A 63 6.61 -5.88 7.89
CA THR A 63 6.13 -7.08 7.19
C THR A 63 4.63 -7.09 6.95
N THR A 64 3.90 -6.06 7.38
CA THR A 64 2.44 -6.08 7.35
C THR A 64 1.88 -4.74 6.89
N VAL A 65 1.09 -4.80 5.82
CA VAL A 65 0.23 -3.70 5.36
C VAL A 65 -1.19 -4.00 5.84
N ARG A 66 -1.77 -3.07 6.59
CA ARG A 66 -3.16 -3.15 7.04
C ARG A 66 -4.05 -2.27 6.19
N ILE A 67 -5.19 -2.82 5.79
CA ILE A 67 -6.23 -2.13 5.04
C ILE A 67 -7.46 -2.08 5.93
N LYS A 68 -7.96 -0.87 6.22
CA LYS A 68 -9.22 -0.68 6.96
C LYS A 68 -10.21 0.03 6.08
N ARG A 69 -11.47 -0.39 6.08
CA ARG A 69 -12.55 0.40 5.48
C ARG A 69 -13.29 1.21 6.55
N ALA A 70 -13.79 2.38 6.15
CA ALA A 70 -14.53 3.27 7.04
C ALA A 70 -16.04 2.93 7.10
N VAL A 71 -16.59 2.26 6.09
CA VAL A 71 -18.03 1.97 5.98
C VAL A 71 -18.24 0.57 5.40
N ALA A 72 -19.24 -0.15 5.91
CA ALA A 72 -19.61 -1.47 5.39
C ALA A 72 -20.12 -1.38 3.94
N SER A 73 -19.61 -2.25 3.08
CA SER A 73 -20.00 -2.41 1.68
C SER A 73 -19.94 -3.90 1.31
N ASN A 74 -20.76 -4.32 0.34
CA ASN A 74 -20.83 -5.71 -0.10
C ASN A 74 -19.54 -6.14 -0.82
N TRP A 75 -18.90 -5.24 -1.56
CA TRP A 75 -17.57 -5.55 -2.12
C TRP A 75 -16.73 -4.28 -2.27
N THR A 76 -15.46 -4.41 -1.91
CA THR A 76 -14.49 -3.32 -1.98
C THR A 76 -13.14 -3.88 -2.41
N TYR A 77 -12.54 -3.28 -3.42
CA TYR A 77 -11.17 -3.54 -3.84
C TYR A 77 -10.30 -2.33 -3.51
N VAL A 78 -9.19 -2.56 -2.82
CA VAL A 78 -8.22 -1.54 -2.45
C VAL A 78 -6.89 -1.84 -3.12
N SER A 79 -6.38 -0.91 -3.89
CA SER A 79 -5.09 -1.02 -4.58
C SER A 79 -4.03 -0.20 -3.86
N TRP A 80 -2.85 -0.77 -3.67
CA TRP A 80 -1.73 -0.09 -3.00
C TRP A 80 -0.36 -0.50 -3.56
N GLU A 81 0.64 0.32 -3.29
CA GLU A 81 2.05 0.11 -3.61
C GLU A 81 2.92 0.46 -2.40
N LEU A 82 3.84 -0.43 -2.03
CA LEU A 82 4.88 -0.21 -1.04
C LEU A 82 6.23 -0.18 -1.74
N VAL A 83 6.95 0.93 -1.62
CA VAL A 83 8.28 1.14 -2.20
C VAL A 83 9.28 1.25 -1.07
N GLU A 84 10.40 0.54 -1.15
CA GLU A 84 11.55 0.70 -0.25
C GLU A 84 12.72 1.30 -1.03
N ASN A 85 13.31 2.37 -0.51
CA ASN A 85 14.49 3.00 -1.10
C ASN A 85 15.79 2.41 -0.52
N GLU A 86 16.90 2.56 -1.25
CA GLU A 86 18.25 2.14 -0.83
C GLU A 86 18.81 2.96 0.34
#